data_AF-W2JS96-F1
#
_entry.id   AF-W2JS96-F1
#
_cell.length_a   1.000
_cell.length_b   1.000
_cell.length_c   1.000
_cell.angle_alpha   90.00
_cell.angle_beta   90.00
_cell.angle_gamma   90.00
#
_symmetry.space_group_name_H-M   'P 1'
#
loop_
_entity.id
_entity.type
_entity.pdbx_description
1 polymer ?
#
loop_
_entity_poly.entity_id
_entity_poly.type
_entity_poly.pdbx_seq_one_letter_code
_entity_poly.pdbx_strand_id
1 'polypeptide(L)' 'MPTLSEMKARFTVYNRDGYWNKTATILKQASVLLLSGKLDAQTPHVFAEYLLNELQGENKELIAFDYASHGAAMTT' A
#
# COMPACT_ATOMS: atom_id res chain seq x y z
N MET A 1 6.77 5.00 -31.35
CA MET A 1 6.39 4.65 -29.97
C MET A 1 6.06 3.16 -29.93
N PRO A 2 6.51 2.40 -28.93
CA PRO A 2 6.20 0.97 -28.84
C PRO A 2 4.69 0.76 -28.62
N THR A 3 4.17 -0.30 -29.20
CA THR A 3 2.78 -0.76 -29.01
C THR A 3 2.58 -1.31 -27.60
N LEU A 4 1.32 -1.37 -27.14
CA LEU A 4 0.97 -1.99 -25.85
C LEU A 4 1.46 -3.44 -25.74
N SER A 5 1.50 -4.16 -26.86
CA SER A 5 2.04 -5.52 -26.96
C SER A 5 3.55 -5.55 -26.71
N GLU A 6 4.30 -4.64 -27.35
CA GLU A 6 5.75 -4.52 -27.17
C GLU A 6 6.14 -4.06 -25.76
N MET A 7 5.30 -3.25 -25.10
CA MET A 7 5.51 -2.87 -23.70
C MET A 7 5.30 -4.05 -22.74
N LYS A 8 4.27 -4.88 -22.96
CA LYS A 8 4.04 -6.10 -22.16
C LYS A 8 5.15 -7.15 -22.30
N ALA A 9 5.80 -7.21 -23.46
CA ALA A 9 6.93 -8.12 -23.67
C ALA A 9 8.24 -7.62 -23.02
N ARG A 10 8.39 -6.29 -22.89
CA ARG A 10 9.61 -5.66 -22.34
C ARG A 10 9.56 -5.41 -20.84
N PHE A 11 8.37 -5.31 -20.26
CA PHE A 11 8.14 -5.13 -18.84
C PHE A 11 7.26 -6.29 -18.36
N THR A 12 7.61 -6.94 -17.26
CA THR A 12 6.73 -7.91 -16.60
C THR A 12 5.53 -7.16 -16.02
N VAL A 13 4.56 -6.84 -16.87
CA VAL A 13 3.31 -6.22 -16.47
C VAL A 13 2.50 -7.29 -15.77
N TYR A 14 2.19 -7.08 -14.49
CA TYR A 14 1.32 -7.98 -13.75
C TYR A 14 -0.01 -8.16 -14.49
N ASN A 15 -0.39 -9.41 -14.75
CA ASN A 15 -1.66 -9.71 -15.40
C ASN A 15 -2.80 -9.30 -14.46
N ARG A 16 -3.73 -8.49 -14.96
CA ARG A 16 -4.92 -8.08 -14.20
C ARG A 16 -5.91 -9.25 -14.08
N ASP A 17 -5.58 -10.20 -13.22
CA ASP A 17 -6.39 -11.39 -12.95
C ASP A 17 -7.49 -11.10 -11.91
N GLY A 18 -8.15 -12.16 -11.42
CA GLY A 18 -9.24 -12.04 -10.45
C GLY A 18 -8.84 -11.44 -9.10
N TYR A 19 -7.54 -11.31 -8.81
CA TYR A 19 -6.99 -10.73 -7.58
C TYR A 19 -6.52 -9.29 -7.76
N TRP A 20 -6.41 -8.82 -9.01
CA TRP A 20 -6.04 -7.44 -9.30
C TRP A 20 -7.04 -6.44 -8.70
N ASN A 21 -6.51 -5.44 -8.01
CA ASN A 21 -7.28 -4.34 -7.43
C ASN A 21 -8.44 -4.80 -6.54
N LYS A 22 -8.28 -5.95 -5.88
CA LYS A 22 -9.23 -6.44 -4.88
C LYS A 22 -8.89 -5.83 -3.52
N THR A 23 -9.85 -5.11 -2.98
CA THR A 23 -9.81 -4.61 -1.60
C THR A 23 -9.76 -5.77 -0.61
N ALA A 24 -8.85 -5.72 0.36
CA ALA A 24 -8.73 -6.75 1.38
C ALA A 24 -9.80 -6.56 2.48
N THR A 25 -10.36 -7.69 2.95
CA THR A 25 -11.29 -7.74 4.09
C THR A 25 -10.55 -8.15 5.35
N ILE A 26 -10.72 -7.39 6.43
CA ILE A 26 -10.19 -7.71 7.76
C ILE A 26 -11.08 -8.80 8.35
N LEU A 27 -10.48 -9.96 8.66
CA LEU A 27 -11.19 -11.06 9.30
C LEU A 27 -11.64 -10.66 10.72
N LYS A 28 -12.75 -11.23 11.20
CA LYS A 28 -13.33 -10.90 12.51
C LYS A 28 -12.38 -11.05 13.71
N GLN A 29 -11.35 -11.89 13.58
CA GLN A 29 -10.37 -12.17 14.64
C GLN A 29 -9.00 -11.51 14.37
N ALA A 30 -8.92 -10.62 13.38
CA ALA A 30 -7.71 -9.92 13.02
C ALA A 30 -7.85 -8.41 13.27
N SER A 31 -6.72 -7.75 13.44
CA SER A 31 -6.57 -6.29 13.51
C SER A 31 -5.48 -5.85 12.53
N VAL A 32 -5.60 -4.65 11.99
CA VAL A 32 -4.59 -4.03 11.13
C VAL A 32 -4.01 -2.80 11.81
N LEU A 33 -2.68 -2.73 11.89
CA LEU A 33 -1.96 -1.53 12.32
C LEU A 33 -1.13 -1.01 11.14
N LEU A 34 -1.42 0.20 10.71
CA LEU A 34 -0.63 0.92 9.71
C LEU A 34 0.29 1.92 10.40
N LEU A 35 1.55 1.93 10.01
CA LEU A 35 2.55 2.90 10.48
C LEU A 35 3.01 3.72 9.27
N SER A 36 3.01 5.05 9.40
CA SER A 36 3.40 5.92 8.29
C SER A 36 4.16 7.15 8.76
N GLY A 37 5.30 7.43 8.13
CA GLY A 37 6.04 8.67 8.32
C GLY A 37 5.58 9.74 7.34
N LYS A 38 5.28 10.96 7.82
CA LYS A 38 4.87 12.07 6.94
C LYS A 38 6.02 12.65 6.11
N LEU A 39 7.27 12.33 6.44
CA LEU A 39 8.46 12.68 5.66
C LEU A 39 8.98 11.52 4.81
N ASP A 40 8.17 10.47 4.61
CA ASP A 40 8.51 9.36 3.73
C ASP A 40 8.32 9.75 2.26
N ALA A 41 9.43 10.09 1.60
CA ALA A 41 9.43 10.43 0.17
C ALA A 41 9.30 9.21 -0.76
N GLN A 42 9.56 7.99 -0.28
CA GLN A 42 9.47 6.76 -1.09
C GLN A 42 8.03 6.24 -1.14
N THR A 43 7.35 6.27 0.01
CA THR A 43 5.93 5.92 0.15
C THR A 43 5.16 7.04 0.85
N PRO A 44 4.71 8.06 0.09
CA PRO A 44 3.98 9.21 0.62
C PRO A 44 2.79 8.82 1.51
N HIS A 45 2.58 9.58 2.59
CA HIS A 45 1.56 9.33 3.62
C HIS A 45 0.14 9.14 3.08
N VAL A 46 -0.23 9.84 2.00
CA VAL A 46 -1.55 9.73 1.35
C VAL A 46 -1.90 8.29 0.94
N PHE A 47 -0.90 7.45 0.65
CA PHE A 47 -1.15 6.04 0.33
C PHE A 47 -1.53 5.21 1.55
N ALA A 48 -1.05 5.57 2.75
CA ALA A 48 -1.48 4.93 3.99
C ALA A 48 -2.91 5.34 4.36
N GLU A 49 -3.29 6.60 4.16
CA GLU A 49 -4.67 7.08 4.33
C GLU A 49 -5.61 6.38 3.34
N TYR A 50 -5.22 6.30 2.06
CA TYR A 50 -5.97 5.58 1.04
C TYR A 50 -6.15 4.11 1.42
N LEU A 51 -5.08 3.41 1.82
CA LEU A 51 -5.16 2.01 2.25
C LEU A 51 -6.08 1.84 3.45
N LEU A 52 -5.98 2.71 4.46
CA LEU A 52 -6.85 2.66 5.64
C LEU A 52 -8.32 2.79 5.23
N ASN A 53 -8.65 3.71 4.34
CA ASN A 53 -10.02 3.93 3.88
C ASN A 53 -10.57 2.76 3.07
N GLU A 54 -9.76 2.18 2.19
CA GLU A 54 -10.19 1.07 1.34
C GLU A 54 -10.40 -0.23 2.13
N LEU A 55 -9.58 -0.54 3.14
CA LEU A 55 -9.69 -1.78 3.90
C LEU A 55 -11.12 -2.04 4.44
N GLN A 56 -11.69 -3.20 4.13
CA GLN A 56 -13.04 -3.54 4.60
C GLN A 56 -12.98 -4.13 6.01
N GLY A 57 -13.55 -3.42 6.98
CA GLY A 57 -13.58 -3.81 8.39
C GLY A 57 -13.10 -2.69 9.31
N GLU A 58 -13.57 -2.70 10.55
CA GLU A 58 -13.39 -1.59 11.48
C GLU A 58 -12.18 -1.74 12.41
N ASN A 59 -11.62 -2.94 12.54
CA ASN A 59 -10.50 -3.20 13.45
C ASN A 59 -9.15 -2.81 12.81
N LYS A 60 -9.00 -1.50 12.57
CA LYS A 60 -7.85 -0.91 11.88
C LYS A 60 -7.49 0.45 12.49
N GLU A 61 -6.19 0.73 12.54
CA GLU A 61 -5.66 2.00 13.02
C GLU A 61 -4.46 2.43 12.18
N LEU A 62 -4.30 3.75 11.99
CA LEU A 62 -3.14 4.37 11.36
C LEU A 62 -2.43 5.26 12.37
N ILE A 63 -1.17 4.93 12.66
CA ILE A 63 -0.28 5.78 13.44
C ILE A 63 0.63 6.56 12.49
N ALA A 64 0.46 7.87 12.50
CA ALA A 64 1.26 8.79 11.69
C ALA A 64 2.36 9.45 12.53
N PHE A 65 3.58 9.44 12.01
CA PHE A 65 4.74 10.09 12.64
C PHE A 65 5.10 11.33 11.82
N ASP A 66 4.92 12.51 12.41
CA ASP A 66 5.07 13.78 11.67
C ASP A 66 6.47 14.01 11.09
N TYR A 67 7.51 13.43 11.71
CA TYR A 67 8.91 13.68 11.37
C TYR A 67 9.70 12.41 11.03
N ALA A 68 9.03 11.30 10.72
CA ALA A 68 9.70 10.05 10.35
C ALA A 68 9.88 9.93 8.82
N SER A 69 11.06 9.48 8.39
CA SER A 69 11.36 9.10 7.01
C SER A 69 11.02 7.63 6.72
N HIS A 70 11.26 7.19 5.49
CA HIS A 70 11.11 5.79 5.11
C HIS A 70 11.90 4.85 6.03
N GLY A 71 11.28 3.74 6.44
CA GLY A 71 11.94 2.71 7.26
C GLY A 71 12.29 3.13 8.69
N ALA A 72 11.62 4.14 9.26
CA ALA A 72 11.95 4.65 10.60
C ALA A 72 11.85 3.62 11.74
N ALA A 73 11.10 2.53 11.55
CA ALA A 73 11.01 1.42 12.50
C ALA A 73 12.09 0.34 12.30
N MET A 74 12.99 0.49 11.33
CA MET A 74 14.06 -0.47 11.10
C MET A 74 15.18 -0.31 12.12
N THR A 75 15.65 -1.43 12.64
CA THR A 75 16.83 -1.53 13.50
C THR A 75 17.94 -2.28 12.76
N THR A 76 19.19 -1.88 12.94
CA THR A 76 20.39 -2.55 12.40
C THR A 76 20.93 -3.62 13.34
#